data_AF-M1BJQ8-F1
#
_entry.id   AF-M1BJQ8-F1
#
_cell.length_a   1.000
_cell.length_b   1.000
_cell.length_c   1.000
_cell.angle_alpha   90.00
_cell.angle_beta   90.00
_cell.angle_gamma   90.00
#
_symmetry.space_group_name_H-M   'P 1'
#
loop_
_entity.id
_entity.type
_entity.pdbx_description
1 polymer ?
#
loop_
_entity_poly.entity_id
_entity_poly.type
_entity_poly.pdbx_seq_one_letter_code
_entity_poly.pdbx_strand_id
1 'polypeptide(L)'
;MQSAHDLVNTLFKQATDPKLKTRYSSCLENYNDGIDDLRGLPALLKSRDYSGLNIHASAALDDPSTCDDNFSDPPAEAPQLKVASEKVQGLIGIILVVSNLLK
;
A
#
# COMPACT_ATOMS: atom_id res chain seq x y z
N MET A 1 -6.04 16.57 1.36
CA MET A 1 -4.96 15.68 0.88
C MET A 1 -5.60 14.37 0.47
N GLN A 2 -5.36 13.91 -0.75
CA GLN A 2 -5.91 12.64 -1.25
C GLN A 2 -5.03 11.48 -0.75
N SER A 3 -5.62 10.35 -0.33
CA SER A 3 -4.88 9.12 -0.03
C SER A 3 -4.47 8.38 -1.32
N ALA A 4 -3.51 7.45 -1.22
CA ALA A 4 -3.12 6.61 -2.37
C ALA A 4 -4.30 5.79 -2.90
N HIS A 5 -5.07 5.15 -2.00
CA HIS A 5 -6.27 4.40 -2.36
C HIS A 5 -7.29 5.26 -3.13
N ASP A 6 -7.60 6.47 -2.66
CA ASP A 6 -8.58 7.32 -3.35
C ASP A 6 -8.07 7.83 -4.70
N LEU A 7 -6.75 8.03 -4.81
CA LEU A 7 -6.10 8.38 -6.07
C LEU A 7 -6.26 7.23 -7.08
N VAL A 8 -5.98 5.99 -6.68
CA VAL A 8 -6.24 4.81 -7.52
C VAL A 8 -7.71 4.73 -7.91
N ASN A 9 -8.64 4.95 -6.99
CA ASN A 9 -10.07 4.92 -7.28
C ASN A 9 -10.47 6.00 -8.32
N THR A 10 -9.85 7.17 -8.24
CA THR A 10 -10.05 8.24 -9.23
C THR A 10 -9.51 7.83 -10.60
N LEU A 11 -8.29 7.28 -10.65
CA LEU A 11 -7.67 6.80 -11.88
C LEU A 11 -8.46 5.65 -12.51
N PHE A 12 -8.94 4.69 -11.70
CA PHE A 12 -9.79 3.59 -12.13
C PHE A 12 -11.07 4.07 -12.82
N LYS A 13 -11.73 5.09 -12.25
CA LYS A 13 -12.95 5.67 -12.81
C LYS A 13 -12.70 6.42 -14.12
N GLN A 14 -11.52 7.01 -14.28
CA GLN A 14 -11.12 7.78 -15.46
C GLN A 14 -10.51 6.91 -16.57
N ALA A 15 -10.01 5.72 -16.25
CA ALA A 15 -9.34 4.84 -17.20
C ALA A 15 -10.31 4.32 -18.28
N THR A 16 -9.96 4.60 -19.54
CA THR A 16 -10.64 4.05 -20.72
C THR A 16 -9.91 2.83 -21.29
N ASP A 17 -8.59 2.74 -21.08
CA ASP A 17 -7.79 1.58 -21.47
C ASP A 17 -8.12 0.38 -20.55
N PRO A 18 -8.56 -0.77 -21.09
CA PRO A 18 -8.92 -1.93 -20.28
C PRO A 18 -7.77 -2.48 -19.44
N LYS A 19 -6.54 -2.46 -19.94
CA LYS A 19 -5.35 -2.94 -19.22
C LYS A 19 -5.04 -2.04 -18.03
N LEU A 20 -5.10 -0.72 -18.21
CA LEU A 20 -4.99 0.22 -17.09
C LEU A 20 -6.10 0.02 -16.07
N LYS A 21 -7.34 -0.18 -16.52
CA LYS A 21 -8.48 -0.39 -15.62
C LYS A 21 -8.32 -1.64 -14.76
N THR A 22 -7.85 -2.75 -15.34
CA THR A 22 -7.53 -3.97 -14.59
C THR A 22 -6.42 -3.73 -13.56
N ARG A 23 -5.35 -3.03 -13.94
CA ARG A 23 -4.25 -2.70 -13.03
C ARG A 23 -4.69 -1.84 -11.86
N TYR A 24 -5.50 -0.81 -12.10
CA TYR A 24 -6.06 0.00 -11.03
C TYR A 24 -7.05 -0.78 -10.15
N SER A 25 -7.79 -1.73 -10.70
CA SER A 25 -8.63 -2.63 -9.89
C SER A 25 -7.78 -3.49 -8.95
N SER A 26 -6.70 -4.10 -9.45
CA SER A 26 -5.75 -4.86 -8.62
C SER A 26 -5.08 -3.98 -7.57
N CYS A 27 -4.68 -2.76 -7.92
CA CYS A 27 -4.17 -1.81 -6.94
C CYS A 27 -5.21 -1.50 -5.84
N LEU A 28 -6.50 -1.36 -6.17
CA LEU A 28 -7.55 -1.15 -5.16
C LEU A 28 -7.66 -2.35 -4.22
N GLU A 29 -7.55 -3.58 -4.73
CA GLU A 29 -7.53 -4.80 -3.90
C GLU A 29 -6.34 -4.75 -2.94
N ASN A 30 -5.12 -4.58 -3.44
CA ASN A 30 -3.91 -4.46 -2.61
C ASN A 30 -4.05 -3.34 -1.56
N TYR A 31 -4.50 -2.14 -1.94
CA TYR A 31 -4.65 -1.04 -0.98
C TYR A 31 -5.70 -1.32 0.09
N ASN A 32 -6.77 -2.07 -0.22
CA ASN A 32 -7.75 -2.47 0.79
C ASN A 32 -7.17 -3.50 1.76
N ASP A 33 -6.43 -4.49 1.25
CA ASP A 33 -5.74 -5.49 2.07
C ASP A 33 -4.73 -4.83 3.00
N GLY A 34 -3.89 -3.94 2.48
CA GLY A 34 -2.92 -3.19 3.29
C GLY A 34 -3.59 -2.27 4.32
N ILE A 35 -4.73 -1.66 3.99
CA ILE A 35 -5.51 -0.89 4.97
C ILE A 35 -6.00 -1.79 6.12
N ASP A 36 -6.42 -3.01 5.82
CA ASP A 36 -6.91 -3.96 6.82
C ASP A 36 -5.76 -4.43 7.74
N ASP A 37 -4.58 -4.71 7.20
CA ASP A 37 -3.37 -4.99 7.99
C ASP A 37 -2.96 -3.80 8.87
N LEU A 38 -2.96 -2.59 8.33
CA LEU A 38 -2.62 -1.37 9.07
C LEU A 38 -3.59 -1.08 10.21
N ARG A 39 -4.87 -1.45 10.07
CA ARG A 39 -5.91 -1.20 11.08
C ARG A 39 -5.64 -1.94 12.39
N GLY A 40 -4.97 -3.10 12.34
CA GLY A 40 -4.62 -3.91 13.51
C GLY A 40 -3.40 -3.42 14.31
N LEU A 41 -2.51 -2.64 13.68
CA LEU A 41 -1.21 -2.28 14.26
C LEU A 41 -1.27 -1.55 15.61
N PRO A 42 -2.20 -0.60 15.86
CA PRO A 42 -2.26 0.08 17.16
C PRO A 42 -2.54 -0.87 18.33
N ALA A 43 -3.33 -1.93 18.12
CA ALA A 43 -3.62 -2.92 19.15
C ALA A 43 -2.38 -3.78 19.47
N LEU A 44 -1.66 -4.21 18.43
CA LEU A 44 -0.41 -4.97 18.55
C LEU A 44 0.68 -4.17 19.25
N LEU A 45 0.82 -2.89 18.91
CA LEU A 45 1.72 -1.97 19.61
C LEU A 45 1.38 -1.85 21.10
N LYS A 46 0.09 -1.69 21.43
CA LYS A 46 -0.38 -1.55 22.82
C LYS A 46 -0.18 -2.83 23.64
N SER A 47 -0.38 -4.00 23.04
CA SER A 47 -0.13 -5.30 23.69
C SER A 47 1.35 -5.68 23.75
N ARG A 48 2.24 -4.84 23.19
CA ARG A 48 3.68 -5.11 23.03
C ARG A 48 3.98 -6.34 22.17
N ASP A 49 3.04 -6.73 21.31
CA ASP A 49 3.25 -7.77 20.31
C ASP A 49 3.99 -7.17 19.11
N TYR A 50 5.28 -6.91 19.29
CA TYR A 50 6.13 -6.32 18.27
C TYR A 50 6.45 -7.29 17.13
N SER A 51 6.31 -8.60 17.37
CA SER A 51 6.39 -9.61 16.32
C SER A 51 5.19 -9.52 15.40
N GLY A 52 3.97 -9.51 15.95
CA GLY A 52 2.75 -9.30 15.18
C GLY A 52 2.75 -7.96 14.46
N LEU A 53 3.14 -6.88 15.15
CA LEU A 53 3.29 -5.54 14.55
C LEU A 53 4.19 -5.57 13.31
N ASN A 54 5.33 -6.25 13.40
CA ASN A 54 6.29 -6.36 12.31
C ASN A 54 5.75 -7.19 11.13
N ILE A 55 5.04 -8.30 11.42
CA ILE A 55 4.45 -9.17 10.39
C ILE A 55 3.39 -8.40 9.60
N HIS A 56 2.40 -7.80 10.28
CA HIS A 56 1.32 -7.06 9.61
C HIS A 56 1.82 -5.80 8.90
N ALA A 57 2.81 -5.09 9.47
CA ALA A 57 3.43 -3.97 8.76
C ALA A 57 4.22 -4.44 7.51
N SER A 58 4.80 -5.64 7.52
CA SER A 58 5.49 -6.17 6.33
C SER A 58 4.48 -6.55 5.24
N ALA A 59 3.38 -7.21 5.61
CA ALA A 59 2.29 -7.51 4.68
C ALA A 59 1.74 -6.23 4.03
N ALA A 60 1.43 -5.21 4.84
CA ALA A 60 0.96 -3.91 4.33
C ALA A 60 1.99 -3.17 3.45
N LEU A 61 3.30 -3.46 3.60
CA LEU A 61 4.35 -2.88 2.74
C LEU A 61 4.32 -3.50 1.35
N ASP A 62 3.99 -4.80 1.26
CA ASP A 62 3.96 -5.53 0.00
C ASP A 62 2.83 -5.03 -0.91
N ASP A 63 1.73 -4.50 -0.36
CA ASP A 63 0.58 -4.02 -1.13
C ASP A 63 0.87 -2.85 -2.09
N PRO A 64 1.41 -1.70 -1.64
CA PRO A 64 1.81 -0.63 -2.57
C PRO A 64 2.94 -1.07 -3.50
N SER A 65 3.84 -1.97 -3.06
CA SER A 65 4.89 -2.52 -3.94
C SER A 65 4.28 -3.36 -5.08
N THR A 66 3.36 -4.24 -4.75
CA THR A 66 2.65 -5.10 -5.72
C THR A 66 1.80 -4.27 -6.68
N CYS A 67 1.23 -3.15 -6.19
CA CYS A 67 0.56 -2.20 -7.09
C CYS A 67 1.53 -1.59 -8.10
N ASP A 68 2.72 -1.15 -7.68
CA ASP A 68 3.73 -0.58 -8.58
C ASP A 68 4.20 -1.63 -9.62
N ASP A 69 4.40 -2.88 -9.20
CA ASP A 69 4.87 -3.99 -10.05
C ASP A 69 3.92 -4.31 -11.21
N ASN A 70 2.62 -4.04 -11.04
CA ASN A 70 1.62 -4.17 -12.11
C ASN A 70 1.93 -3.31 -13.34
N PHE A 71 2.75 -2.26 -13.21
CA PHE A 71 3.07 -1.29 -14.27
C PHE A 71 4.47 -1.46 -14.88
N SER A 72 5.13 -2.58 -14.62
CA SER A 72 6.42 -2.95 -15.23
C SER A 72 6.43 -2.91 -16.77
N ASP A 73 5.29 -3.23 -17.39
CA ASP A 73 5.07 -3.09 -18.84
C ASP A 73 4.09 -1.95 -19.19
N PRO A 74 4.14 -1.36 -20.41
CA PRO A 74 3.14 -0.41 -20.86
C PRO A 74 1.69 -0.95 -20.79
N PRO A 75 0.68 -0.08 -20.54
CA PRO A 75 0.80 1.36 -20.27
C PRO A 75 1.39 1.68 -18.90
N ALA A 76 2.30 2.66 -18.84
CA ALA A 76 3.02 3.00 -17.61
C ALA A 76 2.10 3.52 -16.50
N GLU A 77 2.60 3.43 -15.27
CA GLU A 77 1.94 3.98 -14.09
C GLU A 77 1.77 5.50 -14.19
N ALA A 78 0.69 6.01 -13.60
CA ALA A 78 0.53 7.44 -13.41
C ALA A 78 1.59 7.96 -12.42
N PRO A 79 2.40 8.98 -12.73
CA PRO A 79 3.49 9.44 -11.87
C PRO A 79 3.04 9.82 -10.44
N GLN A 80 1.84 10.38 -10.32
CA GLN A 80 1.26 10.71 -9.02
C GLN A 80 0.90 9.49 -8.17
N LEU A 81 0.59 8.35 -8.80
CA LEU A 81 0.34 7.11 -8.09
C LEU A 81 1.65 6.57 -7.53
N LYS A 82 2.72 6.53 -8.34
CA LYS A 82 4.05 6.10 -7.89
C LYS A 82 4.52 6.86 -6.65
N VAL A 83 4.42 8.18 -6.68
CA VAL A 83 4.77 9.04 -5.53
C VAL A 83 3.90 8.76 -4.31
N ALA A 84 2.62 8.44 -4.50
CA ALA A 84 1.73 8.07 -3.41
C ALA A 84 2.09 6.70 -2.81
N SER A 85 2.37 5.70 -3.65
CA SER A 85 2.85 4.37 -3.24
C SER A 85 4.15 4.47 -2.44
N GLU A 86 5.15 5.19 -2.96
CA GLU A 86 6.44 5.41 -2.28
C GLU A 86 6.27 6.07 -0.91
N LYS A 87 5.34 7.04 -0.79
CA LYS A 87 5.03 7.67 0.50
C LYS A 87 4.43 6.68 1.49
N VAL A 88 3.51 5.81 1.05
CA VAL A 88 2.94 4.75 1.91
C VAL A 88 4.04 3.78 2.33
N GLN A 89 4.85 3.31 1.39
CA GLN A 89 5.98 2.41 1.67
C GLN A 89 6.96 3.01 2.69
N GLY A 90 7.31 4.29 2.55
CA GLY A 90 8.19 4.98 3.50
C GLY A 90 7.61 5.07 4.92
N LEU A 91 6.31 5.35 5.04
CA LEU A 91 5.63 5.39 6.34
C LEU A 91 5.58 4.01 7.00
N ILE A 92 5.29 2.96 6.24
CA ILE A 92 5.29 1.58 6.73
C ILE A 92 6.71 1.14 7.10
N GLY A 93 7.72 1.54 6.32
CA GLY A 93 9.12 1.32 6.63
C GLY A 93 9.54 1.87 8.00
N ILE A 94 9.03 3.04 8.40
CA ILE A 94 9.26 3.59 9.74
C ILE A 94 8.65 2.67 10.81
N ILE A 95 7.43 2.16 10.60
CA ILE A 95 6.78 1.22 11.52
C ILE A 95 7.61 -0.06 11.65
N LEU A 96 8.14 -0.58 10.54
CA LEU A 96 8.98 -1.76 10.55
C LEU A 96 10.26 -1.55 11.36
N VAL A 97 10.95 -0.42 11.17
CA VAL A 97 12.12 -0.05 11.98
C VAL A 97 11.76 0.01 13.46
N VAL A 98 10.68 0.69 13.82
CA VAL A 98 10.22 0.78 15.22
C VAL A 98 9.90 -0.60 15.80
N SER A 99 9.18 -1.44 15.05
CA SER A 99 8.83 -2.80 15.50
C SER A 99 10.06 -3.66 15.75
N ASN A 100 11.12 -3.52 14.94
CA ASN A 100 12.36 -4.25 15.12
C ASN A 100 13.22 -3.72 16.27
N LEU A 101 13.16 -2.41 16.58
CA LEU A 101 13.86 -1.83 17.72
C LEU A 101 13.19 -2.16 19.07
N LEU A 102 11.89 -2.49 19.05
CA LEU A 102 11.11 -2.80 20.25
C LEU A 102 11.07 -4.30 20.58
N LYS A 103 11.33 -5.17 19.60
CA LYS A 103 11.55 -6.62 19.81
C LYS A 103 12.73 -6.86 20.76
#